data_AF-A0AAV5N8T9-F1
#
_entry.id   AF-A0AAV5N8T9-F1
#
_cell.length_a   1.000
_cell.length_b   1.000
_cell.length_c   1.000
_cell.angle_alpha   90.00
_cell.angle_beta   90.00
_cell.angle_gamma   90.00
#
_symmetry.space_group_name_H-M   'P 1'
#
loop_
_entity.id
_entity.type
_entity.pdbx_description
1 polymer ?
#
loop_
_entity_poly.entity_id
_entity_poly.type
_entity_poly.pdbx_seq_one_letter_code
_entity_poly.pdbx_strand_id
1 'polypeptide(L)'
;MSEKATMPEEKAIVWMGTSFEDVLAFPRTVRKEVGYQLHRVQYGIEPKDWKPFSEVGAGVNEIRVRDASGTYRVMYVAKFDEAIYVLHGFQKKTQQTDKRYRQNALQPGNPTAGKR
;
A
#
# COMPACT_ATOMS: atom_id res chain seq x y z
N MET A 1 25.57 -27.52 -28.57
CA MET A 1 25.04 -26.16 -28.25
C MET A 1 23.75 -26.40 -27.49
N SER A 2 23.80 -26.30 -26.15
CA SER A 2 22.61 -26.51 -25.31
C SER A 2 22.17 -25.13 -24.82
N GLU A 3 21.07 -24.67 -25.39
CA GLU A 3 20.37 -23.46 -24.97
C GLU A 3 19.73 -23.76 -23.61
N LYS A 4 20.40 -23.36 -22.54
CA LYS A 4 19.79 -23.38 -21.22
C LYS A 4 18.63 -22.39 -21.27
N ALA A 5 17.41 -22.87 -21.11
CA ALA A 5 16.31 -22.02 -20.69
C ALA A 5 16.73 -21.31 -19.39
N THR A 6 17.08 -20.04 -19.50
CA THR A 6 17.37 -19.18 -18.36
C THR A 6 16.05 -19.04 -17.61
N MET A 7 15.90 -19.75 -16.49
CA MET A 7 14.90 -19.38 -15.48
C MET A 7 15.07 -17.88 -15.27
N PRO A 8 14.01 -17.05 -15.38
CA PRO A 8 14.14 -15.64 -15.11
C PRO A 8 14.75 -15.51 -13.71
N GLU A 9 15.94 -14.94 -13.65
CA GLU A 9 16.66 -14.74 -12.41
C GLU A 9 15.78 -13.85 -11.54
N GLU A 10 15.43 -14.34 -10.35
CA GLU A 10 14.53 -13.65 -9.44
C GLU A 10 15.10 -12.26 -9.15
N LYS A 11 14.40 -11.19 -9.58
CA LYS A 11 14.91 -9.82 -9.35
C LYS A 11 15.15 -9.62 -7.86
N ALA A 12 16.30 -9.10 -7.49
CA ALA A 12 16.59 -8.81 -6.10
C ALA A 12 15.61 -7.77 -5.55
N ILE A 13 15.25 -7.86 -4.27
CA ILE A 13 14.51 -6.80 -3.59
C ILE A 13 15.50 -5.91 -2.83
N VAL A 14 15.50 -4.63 -3.16
CA VAL A 14 16.28 -3.60 -2.47
C VAL A 14 15.31 -2.76 -1.64
N TRP A 15 15.53 -2.75 -0.32
CA TRP A 15 14.74 -1.95 0.61
C TRP A 15 15.38 -0.58 0.78
N MET A 16 14.64 0.48 0.47
CA MET A 16 15.12 1.86 0.57
C MET A 16 14.70 2.48 1.91
N GLY A 17 15.62 3.21 2.55
CA GLY A 17 15.32 3.92 3.80
C GLY A 17 14.76 3.00 4.88
N THR A 18 13.60 3.36 5.44
CA THR A 18 12.90 2.60 6.49
C THR A 18 11.88 1.58 5.94
N SER A 19 11.85 1.36 4.63
CA SER A 19 10.79 0.58 3.99
C SER A 19 10.71 -0.87 4.47
N PHE A 20 11.84 -1.45 4.89
CA PHE A 20 11.86 -2.79 5.45
C PHE A 20 11.19 -2.81 6.84
N GLU A 21 11.58 -1.87 7.71
CA GLU A 21 11.00 -1.70 9.04
C GLU A 21 9.50 -1.39 8.97
N ASP A 22 9.09 -0.58 7.99
CA ASP A 22 7.69 -0.25 7.74
C ASP A 22 6.86 -1.51 7.44
N VAL A 23 7.35 -2.39 6.57
CA VAL A 23 6.68 -3.67 6.24
C VAL A 23 6.76 -4.65 7.41
N LEU A 24 7.84 -4.63 8.19
CA LEU A 24 7.94 -5.41 9.42
C LEU A 24 6.98 -4.91 10.50
N ALA A 25 6.55 -3.65 10.49
CA ALA A 25 5.55 -3.15 11.43
C ALA A 25 4.12 -3.62 11.10
N PHE A 26 3.88 -4.15 9.90
CA PHE A 26 2.56 -4.65 9.52
C PHE A 26 2.15 -5.90 10.30
N PRO A 27 0.83 -6.13 10.47
CA PRO A 27 0.31 -7.40 10.97
C PRO A 27 0.83 -8.58 10.14
N ARG A 28 0.96 -9.74 10.79
CA ARG A 28 1.53 -10.95 10.17
C ARG A 28 0.84 -11.35 8.86
N THR A 29 -0.50 -11.25 8.83
CA THR A 29 -1.35 -11.53 7.65
C THR A 29 -0.97 -10.63 6.47
N VAL A 30 -0.86 -9.34 6.74
CA VAL A 30 -0.49 -8.31 5.75
C VAL A 30 0.94 -8.51 5.28
N ARG A 31 1.89 -8.75 6.18
CA ARG A 31 3.30 -8.98 5.82
C ARG A 31 3.47 -10.18 4.90
N LYS A 32 2.75 -11.27 5.18
CA LYS A 32 2.77 -12.47 4.33
C LYS A 32 2.20 -12.17 2.94
N GLU A 33 1.10 -11.43 2.87
CA GLU A 33 0.50 -11.05 1.59
C GLU A 33 1.41 -10.10 0.80
N VAL A 34 1.97 -9.08 1.44
CA VAL A 34 2.96 -8.18 0.81
C VAL A 34 4.14 -8.97 0.27
N GLY A 35 4.73 -9.88 1.06
CA GLY A 35 5.84 -10.72 0.62
C GLY A 35 5.47 -11.59 -0.60
N TYR A 36 4.28 -12.18 -0.58
CA TYR A 36 3.77 -12.95 -1.73
C TYR A 36 3.59 -12.08 -2.98
N GLN A 37 3.05 -10.87 -2.84
CA GLN A 37 2.90 -9.96 -3.97
C GLN A 37 4.25 -9.47 -4.50
N LEU A 38 5.22 -9.14 -3.64
CA LEU A 38 6.57 -8.79 -4.07
C LEU A 38 7.26 -9.95 -4.79
N HIS A 39 7.13 -11.17 -4.29
CA HIS A 39 7.64 -12.38 -4.94
C HIS A 39 7.07 -12.54 -6.36
N ARG A 40 5.80 -12.24 -6.59
CA ARG A 40 5.24 -12.23 -7.96
C ARG A 40 5.96 -11.21 -8.85
N VAL A 41 6.21 -10.00 -8.33
CA VAL A 41 6.94 -8.96 -9.07
C VAL A 41 8.37 -9.40 -9.40
N GLN A 42 9.03 -10.17 -8.52
CA GLN A 42 10.38 -10.71 -8.79
C GLN A 42 10.43 -11.61 -10.03
N TYR A 43 9.31 -12.26 -10.37
CA TYR A 43 9.15 -13.06 -11.59
C TYR A 43 8.47 -12.30 -12.74
N GLY A 44 8.38 -10.98 -12.66
CA GLY A 44 7.71 -10.16 -13.68
C GLY A 44 6.19 -10.32 -13.72
N ILE A 45 5.59 -10.92 -12.69
CA ILE A 45 4.15 -11.11 -12.59
C ILE A 45 3.56 -9.93 -11.79
N GLU A 46 2.57 -9.26 -12.37
CA GLU A 46 1.91 -8.14 -11.71
C GLU A 46 1.22 -8.55 -10.40
N PRO A 47 1.24 -7.70 -9.34
CA PRO A 47 0.50 -7.97 -8.11
C PRO A 47 -1.01 -8.10 -8.34
N LYS A 48 -1.75 -8.60 -7.34
CA LYS A 48 -3.19 -8.84 -7.48
C LYS A 48 -4.03 -7.56 -7.40
N ASP A 49 -3.71 -6.67 -6.47
CA ASP A 49 -4.32 -5.34 -6.32
C ASP A 49 -3.18 -4.32 -6.31
N TRP A 50 -2.99 -3.62 -7.43
CA TRP A 50 -1.98 -2.59 -7.57
C TRP A 50 -2.46 -1.44 -8.46
N LYS A 51 -1.74 -0.32 -8.42
CA LYS A 51 -1.92 0.79 -9.36
C LYS A 51 -0.60 1.53 -9.61
N PRO A 52 -0.42 2.16 -10.78
CA PRO A 52 0.60 3.19 -10.96
C PRO A 52 0.42 4.31 -9.93
N PHE A 53 1.52 4.84 -9.42
CA PHE A 53 1.57 5.92 -8.45
C PHE A 53 2.51 7.05 -8.91
N SER A 54 2.08 7.77 -9.94
CA SER A 54 2.87 8.82 -10.58
C SER A 54 3.10 10.07 -9.71
N GLU A 55 2.38 10.22 -8.59
CA GLU A 55 2.52 11.36 -7.67
C GLU A 55 3.91 11.44 -7.01
N VAL A 56 4.57 10.29 -6.79
CA VAL A 56 5.93 10.23 -6.18
C VAL A 56 7.03 10.16 -7.23
N GLY A 57 6.71 9.69 -8.44
CA GLY A 57 7.66 9.66 -9.54
C GLY A 57 7.30 8.67 -10.64
N ALA A 58 7.99 8.80 -11.78
CA ALA A 58 7.75 7.95 -12.93
C ALA A 58 8.18 6.49 -12.68
N GLY A 59 7.23 5.56 -12.86
CA GLY A 59 7.44 4.12 -12.72
C GLY A 59 7.31 3.59 -11.29
N VAL A 60 6.80 4.40 -10.35
CA VAL A 60 6.41 3.94 -9.03
C VAL A 60 5.03 3.27 -9.11
N ASN A 61 4.90 2.12 -8.48
CA ASN A 61 3.68 1.34 -8.37
C ASN A 61 3.32 1.13 -6.90
N GLU A 62 2.03 1.03 -6.60
CA GLU A 62 1.47 0.81 -5.26
C GLU A 62 0.84 -0.58 -5.19
N ILE A 63 1.36 -1.49 -4.36
CA ILE A 63 0.64 -2.71 -3.94
C ILE A 63 -0.34 -2.33 -2.84
N ARG A 64 -1.57 -2.82 -2.94
CA ARG A 64 -2.62 -2.59 -1.94
C ARG A 64 -3.03 -3.90 -1.28
N VAL A 65 -2.91 -3.95 0.03
CA VAL A 65 -3.34 -5.09 0.84
C VAL A 65 -4.41 -4.64 1.82
N ARG A 66 -5.45 -5.44 2.00
CA ARG A 66 -6.50 -5.21 2.99
C ARG A 66 -6.67 -6.44 3.87
N ASP A 67 -6.84 -6.20 5.15
CA ASP A 67 -7.26 -7.23 6.09
C ASP A 67 -8.24 -6.64 7.11
N ALA A 68 -8.60 -7.41 8.14
CA ALA A 68 -9.50 -6.95 9.20
C ALA A 68 -8.94 -5.74 10.00
N SER A 69 -7.63 -5.52 9.98
CA SER A 69 -6.92 -4.47 10.72
C SER A 69 -6.80 -3.17 9.93
N GLY A 70 -7.01 -3.21 8.60
CA GLY A 70 -7.13 -2.01 7.78
C GLY A 70 -6.64 -2.17 6.33
N THR A 71 -6.26 -1.04 5.74
CA THR A 71 -5.70 -0.98 4.38
C THR A 71 -4.25 -0.57 4.43
N TYR A 72 -3.39 -1.35 3.80
CA TYR A 72 -1.94 -1.22 3.77
C TYR A 72 -1.46 -1.03 2.34
N ARG A 73 -0.41 -0.24 2.18
CA ARG A 73 0.16 0.13 0.87
C ARG A 73 1.66 -0.04 0.90
N VAL A 74 2.21 -0.58 -0.19
CA VAL A 74 3.65 -0.71 -0.39
C VAL A 74 3.99 -0.10 -1.75
N MET A 75 4.85 0.92 -1.72
CA MET A 75 5.34 1.61 -2.91
C MET A 75 6.62 0.95 -3.40
N TYR A 76 6.69 0.65 -4.69
CA TYR A 76 7.86 0.00 -5.29
C TYR A 76 8.14 0.47 -6.71
N VAL A 77 9.36 0.23 -7.19
CA VAL A 77 9.79 0.45 -8.58
C VAL A 77 10.37 -0.86 -9.13
N ALA A 78 9.84 -1.36 -10.23
CA ALA A 78 10.28 -2.61 -10.87
C ALA A 78 10.67 -2.44 -12.36
N LYS A 79 10.90 -1.20 -12.79
CA LYS A 79 11.28 -0.87 -14.19
C LYS A 79 12.73 -1.17 -14.52
N PHE A 80 13.56 -1.44 -13.51
CA PHE A 80 14.98 -1.74 -13.68
C PHE A 80 15.19 -3.24 -13.72
N ASP A 81 16.14 -3.70 -14.52
CA ASP A 81 16.42 -5.12 -14.68
C ASP A 81 17.16 -5.73 -13.49
N GLU A 82 17.94 -4.93 -12.76
CA GLU A 82 18.72 -5.41 -11.61
C GLU A 82 17.88 -5.77 -10.39
N ALA A 83 16.83 -4.99 -10.09
CA ALA A 83 16.15 -5.08 -8.80
C ALA A 83 14.76 -4.43 -8.78
N ILE A 84 14.01 -4.81 -7.76
CA ILE A 84 12.79 -4.15 -7.30
C ILE A 84 13.15 -3.30 -6.08
N TYR A 85 12.94 -1.99 -6.19
CA TYR A 85 13.19 -1.07 -5.08
C TYR A 85 11.90 -0.84 -4.32
N VAL A 86 11.84 -1.25 -3.07
CA VAL A 86 10.73 -0.93 -2.17
C VAL A 86 11.03 0.41 -1.50
N LEU A 87 10.13 1.37 -1.68
CA LEU A 87 10.34 2.76 -1.29
C LEU A 87 9.77 3.06 0.09
N HIS A 88 8.57 2.55 0.38
CA HIS A 88 7.86 2.82 1.62
C HIS A 88 6.71 1.83 1.83
N GLY A 89 6.42 1.50 3.08
CA GLY A 89 5.22 0.79 3.50
C GLY A 89 4.42 1.63 4.49
N PHE A 90 3.10 1.71 4.34
CA PHE A 90 2.27 2.37 5.36
C PHE A 90 0.86 1.80 5.45
N GLN A 91 0.29 1.89 6.65
CA GLN A 91 -1.13 1.67 6.87
C GLN A 91 -1.89 2.98 6.64
N LYS A 92 -2.91 2.95 5.79
CA LYS A 92 -3.84 4.07 5.68
C LYS A 92 -4.63 4.17 6.99
N LYS A 93 -4.44 5.26 7.73
CA LYS A 93 -5.30 5.63 8.86
C LYS A 93 -6.70 5.87 8.31
N THR A 94 -7.63 4.99 8.67
CA THR A 94 -9.09 4.91 8.38
C THR A 94 -9.65 5.58 7.12
N GLN A 95 -10.57 4.86 6.46
CA GLN A 95 -11.51 5.42 5.49
C GLN A 95 -12.18 6.65 6.10
N GLN A 96 -12.32 7.75 5.35
CA GLN A 96 -13.04 8.96 5.78
C GLN A 96 -14.30 8.60 6.58
N THR A 97 -14.22 8.70 7.90
CA THR A 97 -15.36 8.88 8.79
C THR A 97 -15.92 10.27 8.45
N ASP A 98 -17.20 10.53 8.19
CA ASP A 98 -18.39 9.69 8.02
C ASP A 98 -19.39 10.63 7.30
N LYS A 99 -20.12 10.22 6.26
CA LYS A 99 -21.22 11.08 5.74
C LYS A 99 -22.27 11.35 6.82
N ARG A 100 -22.32 10.52 7.87
CA ARG A 100 -23.15 10.73 9.08
C ARG A 100 -22.64 11.80 10.05
N TYR A 101 -21.37 12.24 9.96
CA TYR A 101 -20.86 13.32 10.83
C TYR A 101 -21.21 14.72 10.30
N ARG A 102 -21.60 14.87 9.01
CA ARG A 102 -22.04 16.16 8.45
C ARG A 102 -23.48 16.53 8.77
N GLN A 103 -24.36 15.57 9.09
CA GLN A 103 -25.79 15.84 9.20
C GLN A 103 -26.23 16.37 10.58
N ASN A 104 -25.40 16.25 11.62
CA ASN A 104 -25.75 16.67 12.98
C ASN A 104 -25.18 18.05 13.39
N ALA A 105 -24.47 18.75 12.51
CA ALA A 105 -23.85 20.06 12.81
C ALA A 105 -24.65 21.28 12.28
N LEU A 106 -25.89 21.09 11.81
CA LEU A 106 -26.72 22.15 11.21
C LEU A 106 -28.07 22.37 11.90
N GLN A 107 -28.17 22.09 13.20
CA GLN A 107 -29.26 22.67 14.00
C GLN A 107 -28.69 23.81 14.85
N PRO A 108 -28.88 25.09 14.48
CA PRO A 108 -28.68 26.17 15.42
C PRO A 108 -29.70 26.00 16.56
N GLY A 109 -29.20 25.78 17.77
CA GLY A 109 -30.02 25.73 18.97
C GLY A 109 -30.83 27.01 19.09
N ASN A 110 -32.15 26.86 19.26
CA ASN A 110 -33.05 27.96 19.53
C ASN A 110 -32.71 28.59 20.89
N PRO A 111 -32.68 29.93 21.02
CA PRO A 111 -32.54 30.57 22.32
C PRO A 111 -33.81 30.34 23.13
N THR A 112 -33.68 29.73 24.31
CA THR A 112 -34.78 29.55 25.25
C THR A 112 -35.29 30.91 25.73
N ALA A 113 -36.43 31.34 25.21
CA ALA A 113 -37.24 32.41 25.79
C ALA A 113 -37.81 31.97 27.15
N GLY A 114 -37.76 32.87 28.13
CA GLY A 114 -37.96 32.59 29.55
C GLY A 114 -39.37 32.28 30.04
N LYS A 115 -39.41 31.99 31.34
CA LYS A 115 -40.49 32.08 32.37
C LYS A 115 -39.94 31.25 33.55
N ARG A 116 -39.74 31.76 34.76
CA ARG A 116 -40.56 32.64 35.60
C ARG A 116 -39.67 33.46 36.53
#